data_AF-A0A9P1HY18-F1
#
_entry.id   AF-A0A9P1HY18-F1
#
_cell.length_a   1.000
_cell.length_b   1.000
_cell.length_c   1.000
_cell.angle_alpha   90.00
_cell.angle_beta   90.00
_cell.angle_gamma   90.00
#
_symmetry.space_group_name_H-M   'P 1'
#
loop_
_entity.id
_entity.type
_entity.pdbx_description
1 polymer ?
#
loop_
_entity_poly.entity_id
_entity_poly.type
_entity_poly.pdbx_seq_one_letter_code
_entity_poly.pdbx_strand_id
1 'polypeptide(L)'
;MLRTAFLFLTLIPSAITEHNRCEYEEEKKISSCLQPMLHYATKLQEETGAMQFPLQGGDVFRNLCNIYKDFQKCVKTVQCDSLSVDAVDASYGYMCGTGQPLFEKHAVCFATVETEKNYVSCKTAATQAITEAQRKKTSTESYLSEMCRAMDGYLRCSHPVIVEKCGSEAWQLVSTVTRDSLGVTMPDCDMHHALI
;
A
#
# COMPACT_ATOMS: atom_id res chain seq x y z
N MET A 1 -13.07 -67.55 16.76
CA MET A 1 -13.92 -66.39 17.12
C MET A 1 -13.01 -65.30 17.68
N LEU A 2 -12.67 -64.30 16.88
CA LEU A 2 -12.07 -63.06 17.40
C LEU A 2 -12.72 -61.90 16.63
N ARG A 3 -13.48 -61.10 17.39
CA ARG A 3 -14.42 -60.09 16.91
C ARG A 3 -13.72 -58.73 16.77
N THR A 4 -13.85 -58.15 15.57
CA THR A 4 -14.09 -56.72 15.26
C THR A 4 -13.17 -55.62 15.82
N ALA A 5 -12.35 -55.10 14.89
CA ALA A 5 -12.24 -53.70 14.46
C ALA A 5 -12.64 -52.56 15.44
N PHE A 6 -11.68 -51.68 15.73
CA PHE A 6 -11.92 -50.26 15.98
C PHE A 6 -10.91 -49.43 15.18
N LEU A 7 -11.37 -48.95 14.02
CA LEU A 7 -10.80 -47.83 13.30
C LEU A 7 -11.11 -46.55 14.08
N PHE A 8 -10.15 -46.02 14.82
CA PHE A 8 -10.18 -44.62 15.25
C PHE A 8 -9.42 -43.77 14.23
N LEU A 9 -10.02 -43.63 13.05
CA LEU A 9 -9.76 -42.48 12.17
C LEU A 9 -10.51 -41.30 12.78
N THR A 10 -9.87 -40.61 13.73
CA THR A 10 -10.30 -39.28 14.13
C THR A 10 -10.05 -38.35 12.94
N LEU A 11 -11.09 -38.18 12.12
CA LEU A 11 -11.23 -37.04 11.23
C LEU A 11 -11.24 -35.80 12.12
N ILE A 12 -10.09 -35.13 12.22
CA ILE A 12 -10.04 -33.76 12.70
C ILE A 12 -10.83 -32.97 11.64
N PRO A 13 -11.94 -32.31 12.00
CA PRO A 13 -12.50 -31.30 11.12
C PRO A 13 -11.42 -30.21 11.06
N SER A 14 -10.73 -30.10 9.92
CA SER A 14 -10.05 -28.88 9.57
C SER A 14 -11.13 -27.80 9.60
N ALA A 15 -11.16 -27.04 10.69
CA ALA A 15 -11.87 -25.78 10.73
C ALA A 15 -11.23 -24.92 9.64
N ILE A 16 -11.82 -24.94 8.46
CA ILE A 16 -11.67 -23.86 7.50
C ILE A 16 -12.25 -22.68 8.27
N THR A 17 -11.39 -21.85 8.85
CA THR A 17 -11.78 -20.54 9.33
C THR A 17 -12.36 -19.83 8.11
N GLU A 18 -13.68 -19.77 8.04
CA GLU A 18 -14.38 -18.80 7.23
C GLU A 18 -13.84 -17.45 7.72
N HIS A 19 -12.95 -16.85 6.94
CA HIS A 19 -12.59 -15.45 7.13
C HIS A 19 -13.91 -14.69 7.15
N ASN A 20 -14.17 -13.96 8.23
CA ASN A 20 -15.44 -13.26 8.47
C ASN A 20 -15.49 -12.03 7.56
N ARG A 21 -15.47 -12.22 6.24
CA ARG A 21 -15.35 -11.15 5.26
C ARG A 21 -16.56 -10.25 5.34
N CYS A 22 -16.33 -8.95 5.22
CA CYS A 22 -17.41 -7.98 5.29
C CYS A 22 -18.46 -8.20 4.20
N GLU A 23 -19.72 -8.11 4.60
CA GLU A 23 -20.83 -8.10 3.66
C GLU A 23 -20.91 -6.76 2.94
N TYR A 24 -21.69 -6.72 1.86
CA TYR A 24 -21.88 -5.54 1.02
C TYR A 24 -22.27 -4.28 1.82
N GLU A 25 -23.16 -4.40 2.81
CA GLU A 25 -23.61 -3.25 3.61
C GLU A 25 -22.52 -2.72 4.55
N GLU A 26 -21.61 -3.57 5.02
CA GLU A 26 -20.45 -3.16 5.82
C GLU A 26 -19.39 -2.50 4.94
N GLU A 27 -19.09 -3.09 3.77
CA GLU A 27 -18.20 -2.48 2.76
C GLU A 27 -18.71 -1.12 2.28
N LYS A 28 -20.04 -0.96 2.14
CA LYS A 28 -20.64 0.32 1.79
C LYS A 28 -20.43 1.38 2.88
N LYS A 29 -20.49 1.00 4.16
CA LYS A 29 -20.16 1.90 5.28
C LYS A 29 -18.68 2.24 5.30
N ILE A 30 -17.81 1.26 5.06
CA ILE A 30 -16.35 1.49 4.97
C ILE A 30 -16.03 2.44 3.81
N SER A 31 -16.68 2.26 2.67
CA SER A 31 -16.55 3.13 1.49
C SER A 31 -16.96 4.57 1.78
N SER A 32 -17.98 4.79 2.63
CA SER A 32 -18.35 6.14 3.07
C SER A 32 -17.32 6.76 4.02
N CYS A 33 -16.75 5.96 4.94
CA CYS A 33 -15.62 6.37 5.78
C CYS A 33 -14.38 6.76 4.96
N LEU A 34 -14.19 6.16 3.78
CA LEU A 34 -13.04 6.43 2.90
C LEU A 34 -13.18 7.74 2.09
N GLN A 35 -14.40 8.24 1.88
CA GLN A 35 -14.65 9.43 1.03
C GLN A 35 -13.81 10.66 1.38
N PRO A 36 -13.58 11.01 2.67
CA PRO A 36 -12.73 12.16 3.01
C PRO A 36 -11.29 12.03 2.49
N MET A 37 -10.73 10.82 2.50
CA MET A 37 -9.38 10.57 1.96
C MET A 37 -9.35 10.73 0.45
N LEU A 38 -10.36 10.19 -0.25
CA LEU A 38 -10.48 10.32 -1.71
C LEU A 38 -10.66 11.78 -2.13
N HIS A 39 -11.53 12.50 -1.44
CA HIS A 39 -11.76 13.92 -1.71
C HIS A 39 -10.49 14.75 -1.49
N TYR A 40 -9.74 14.46 -0.42
CA TYR A 40 -8.47 15.11 -0.17
C TYR A 40 -7.44 14.84 -1.27
N ALA A 41 -7.33 13.58 -1.73
CA ALA A 41 -6.45 13.22 -2.84
C ALA A 41 -6.83 13.95 -4.15
N THR A 42 -8.12 14.03 -4.49
CA THR A 42 -8.60 14.78 -5.66
C THR A 42 -8.29 16.26 -5.55
N LYS A 43 -8.58 16.87 -4.39
CA LYS A 43 -8.29 18.29 -4.14
C LYS A 43 -6.80 18.59 -4.29
N LEU A 44 -5.94 17.76 -3.72
CA LEU A 44 -4.49 17.90 -3.88
C LEU A 44 -4.09 17.82 -5.36
N GLN A 45 -4.60 16.83 -6.08
CA GLN A 45 -4.30 16.67 -7.51
C GLN A 45 -4.71 17.90 -8.33
N GLU A 46 -5.85 18.52 -8.03
CA GLU A 46 -6.35 19.73 -8.67
C GLU A 46 -5.53 20.98 -8.31
N GLU A 47 -5.17 21.15 -7.03
CA GLU A 47 -4.48 22.34 -6.53
C GLU A 47 -2.98 22.35 -6.83
N THR A 48 -2.31 21.20 -6.79
CA THR A 48 -0.86 21.11 -6.94
C THR A 48 -0.39 20.63 -8.31
N GLY A 49 -1.29 20.05 -9.12
CA GLY A 49 -0.88 19.09 -10.13
C GLY A 49 -0.14 17.89 -9.50
N ALA A 50 0.14 16.84 -10.25
CA ALA A 50 0.80 15.62 -9.74
C ALA A 50 2.26 15.82 -9.24
N MET A 51 2.74 17.07 -9.15
CA MET A 51 4.15 17.42 -8.95
C MET A 51 4.48 18.12 -7.61
N GLN A 52 3.51 18.63 -6.84
CA GLN A 52 3.84 19.38 -5.60
C GLN A 52 3.40 18.74 -4.27
N PHE A 53 2.86 17.51 -4.27
CA PHE A 53 2.70 16.72 -3.04
C PHE A 53 3.91 16.80 -2.10
N PRO A 54 5.15 16.83 -2.60
CA PRO A 54 6.32 16.89 -1.74
C PRO A 54 6.68 18.31 -1.24
N LEU A 55 6.51 19.35 -2.05
CA LEU A 55 6.94 20.73 -1.71
C LEU A 55 6.09 21.35 -0.57
N GLN A 56 4.88 20.86 -0.37
CA GLN A 56 4.01 21.17 0.78
C GLN A 56 4.05 20.07 1.87
N GLY A 57 5.00 19.12 1.75
CA GLY A 57 4.89 17.74 2.21
C GLY A 57 4.67 17.54 3.71
N GLY A 58 5.09 18.49 4.57
CA GLY A 58 4.83 18.38 6.00
C GLY A 58 3.35 18.62 6.37
N ASP A 59 2.76 19.71 5.86
CA ASP A 59 1.36 20.06 6.18
C ASP A 59 0.37 19.16 5.46
N VAL A 60 0.66 18.82 4.20
CA VAL A 60 -0.14 17.88 3.42
C VAL A 60 -0.19 16.51 4.11
N PHE A 61 0.97 16.02 4.55
CA PHE A 61 1.05 14.75 5.24
C PHE A 61 0.36 14.76 6.61
N ARG A 62 0.54 15.82 7.41
CA ARG A 62 -0.17 15.96 8.70
C ARG A 62 -1.68 15.92 8.51
N ASN A 63 -2.20 16.62 7.50
CA ASN A 63 -3.62 16.61 7.17
C ASN A 63 -4.09 15.22 6.75
N LEU A 64 -3.33 14.53 5.90
CA LEU A 64 -3.60 13.15 5.51
C LEU A 64 -3.68 12.22 6.73
N CYS A 65 -2.75 12.35 7.67
CA CYS A 65 -2.74 11.56 8.89
C CYS A 65 -3.89 11.89 9.84
N ASN A 66 -4.38 13.13 9.87
CA ASN A 66 -5.60 13.48 10.59
C ASN A 66 -6.82 12.80 9.97
N ILE A 67 -6.94 12.83 8.63
CA ILE A 67 -8.03 12.16 7.92
C ILE A 67 -7.97 10.64 8.14
N TYR A 68 -6.78 10.04 8.09
CA TYR A 68 -6.59 8.61 8.39
C TYR A 68 -7.02 8.26 9.83
N LYS A 69 -6.69 9.09 10.83
CA LYS A 69 -7.17 8.89 12.20
C LYS A 69 -8.70 8.94 12.30
N ASP A 70 -9.34 9.80 11.52
CA ASP A 70 -10.81 9.86 11.46
C ASP A 70 -11.40 8.66 10.73
N PHE A 71 -10.75 8.17 9.68
CA PHE A 71 -11.08 6.90 9.04
C PHE A 71 -11.02 5.74 10.05
N GLN A 72 -9.91 5.61 10.81
CA GLN A 72 -9.77 4.57 11.84
C GLN A 72 -10.89 4.63 12.89
N LYS A 73 -11.28 5.84 13.33
CA LYS A 73 -12.43 6.00 14.24
C LYS A 73 -13.74 5.56 13.59
N CYS A 74 -13.94 5.87 12.32
CA CYS A 74 -15.15 5.55 11.56
C CYS A 74 -15.33 4.03 11.40
N VAL A 75 -14.25 3.30 11.12
CA VAL A 75 -14.28 1.84 10.94
C VAL A 75 -14.10 1.06 12.23
N LYS A 76 -13.96 1.71 13.39
CA LYS A 76 -13.68 1.07 14.69
C LYS A 76 -14.69 0.00 15.09
N THR A 77 -15.95 0.12 14.66
CA THR A 77 -17.03 -0.83 15.00
C THR A 77 -17.16 -1.98 14.01
N VAL A 78 -16.38 -1.98 12.92
CA VAL A 78 -16.34 -3.07 11.94
C VAL A 78 -15.66 -4.28 12.58
N GLN A 79 -16.31 -5.44 12.54
CA GLN A 79 -15.79 -6.69 13.13
C GLN A 79 -15.48 -7.77 12.07
N CYS A 80 -15.70 -7.44 10.80
CA CYS A 80 -15.46 -8.29 9.66
C CYS A 80 -14.14 -7.93 8.97
N ASP A 81 -13.62 -8.85 8.17
CA ASP A 81 -12.39 -8.70 7.39
C ASP A 81 -12.70 -7.90 6.12
N SER A 82 -12.19 -6.65 6.04
CA SER A 82 -12.34 -5.78 4.87
C SER A 82 -10.99 -5.48 4.23
N LEU A 83 -10.87 -5.85 2.95
CA LEU A 83 -9.69 -5.52 2.15
C LEU A 83 -9.50 -3.99 2.04
N SER A 84 -10.58 -3.21 2.04
CA SER A 84 -10.53 -1.75 1.98
C SER A 84 -9.88 -1.17 3.25
N VAL A 85 -10.23 -1.71 4.42
CA VAL A 85 -9.62 -1.30 5.70
C VAL A 85 -8.15 -1.71 5.72
N ASP A 86 -7.85 -2.96 5.38
CA ASP A 86 -6.49 -3.49 5.37
C ASP A 86 -5.58 -2.71 4.41
N ALA A 87 -6.07 -2.36 3.22
CA ALA A 87 -5.29 -1.62 2.24
C ALA A 87 -4.98 -0.18 2.70
N VAL A 88 -5.93 0.49 3.35
CA VAL A 88 -5.72 1.83 3.91
C VAL A 88 -4.76 1.77 5.09
N ASP A 89 -4.90 0.77 5.97
CA ASP A 89 -4.00 0.59 7.11
C ASP A 89 -2.57 0.26 6.67
N ALA A 90 -2.41 -0.60 5.67
CA ALA A 90 -1.12 -0.93 5.07
C ALA A 90 -0.44 0.28 4.40
N SER A 91 -1.24 1.19 3.83
CA SER A 91 -0.73 2.39 3.15
C SER A 91 -0.34 3.50 4.13
N TYR A 92 -1.07 3.67 5.22
CA TYR A 92 -0.95 4.85 6.08
C TYR A 92 -0.63 4.55 7.55
N GLY A 93 -0.86 3.34 8.05
CA GLY A 93 -0.74 3.01 9.46
C GLY A 93 0.67 3.20 10.02
N TYR A 94 1.68 2.70 9.31
CA TYR A 94 3.07 2.97 9.69
C TYR A 94 3.41 4.46 9.54
N MET A 95 3.11 5.05 8.38
CA MET A 95 3.43 6.44 8.06
C MET A 95 2.81 7.43 9.07
N CYS A 96 1.54 7.25 9.43
CA CYS A 96 0.80 8.11 10.36
C CYS A 96 0.87 7.67 11.83
N GLY A 97 1.58 6.57 12.10
CA GLY A 97 1.84 6.03 13.43
C GLY A 97 3.32 6.17 13.79
N THR A 98 3.99 5.04 14.02
CA THR A 98 5.38 5.01 14.50
C THR A 98 6.39 5.57 13.50
N GLY A 99 6.07 5.55 12.20
CA GLY A 99 6.90 6.10 11.13
C GLY A 99 6.74 7.62 10.92
N GLN A 100 5.76 8.26 11.58
CA GLN A 100 5.47 9.68 11.37
C GLN A 100 6.69 10.60 11.61
N PRO A 101 7.44 10.47 12.71
CA PRO A 101 8.60 11.34 12.95
C PRO A 101 9.67 11.17 11.87
N LEU A 102 9.83 9.95 11.35
CA LEU A 102 10.80 9.66 10.30
C LEU A 102 10.36 10.24 8.95
N PHE A 103 9.07 10.16 8.63
CA PHE A 103 8.53 10.82 7.44
C PHE A 103 8.69 12.33 7.53
N GLU A 104 8.31 12.95 8.65
CA GLU A 104 8.43 14.41 8.84
C GLU A 104 9.89 14.88 8.72
N LYS A 105 10.84 14.11 9.24
CA LYS A 105 12.28 14.36 9.11
C LYS A 105 12.73 14.40 7.64
N HIS A 106 12.22 13.50 6.81
CA HIS A 106 12.66 13.31 5.41
C HIS A 106 11.77 14.01 4.37
N ALA A 107 10.62 14.57 4.76
CA ALA A 107 9.62 15.14 3.85
C ALA A 107 10.20 16.17 2.87
N VAL A 108 11.05 17.10 3.36
CA VAL A 108 11.71 18.11 2.51
C VAL A 108 12.70 17.47 1.53
N CYS A 109 13.37 16.39 1.94
CA CYS A 109 14.30 15.69 1.05
C CYS A 109 13.57 14.92 -0.04
N PHE A 110 12.50 14.18 0.29
CA PHE A 110 11.65 13.54 -0.70
C PHE A 110 11.10 14.56 -1.70
N ALA A 111 10.83 15.78 -1.25
CA ALA A 111 10.43 16.85 -2.13
C ALA A 111 11.44 17.32 -3.13
N THR A 112 12.69 17.31 -2.71
CA THR A 112 13.80 17.62 -3.60
C THR A 112 13.97 16.48 -4.62
N VAL A 113 13.94 15.22 -4.16
CA VAL A 113 14.07 14.02 -5.00
C VAL A 113 13.02 13.97 -6.10
N GLU A 114 11.79 14.40 -5.84
CA GLU A 114 10.71 14.42 -6.84
C GLU A 114 10.94 15.38 -8.01
N THR A 115 11.92 16.28 -7.89
CA THR A 115 12.38 17.17 -8.95
C THR A 115 13.68 16.69 -9.62
N GLU A 116 14.33 15.65 -9.10
CA GLU A 116 15.55 15.08 -9.66
C GLU A 116 15.26 14.35 -10.96
N LYS A 117 16.00 14.69 -12.02
CA LYS A 117 15.76 14.13 -13.37
C LYS A 117 15.79 12.61 -13.40
N ASN A 118 16.73 12.00 -12.67
CA ASN A 118 16.87 10.54 -12.62
C ASN A 118 15.66 9.89 -11.95
N TYR A 119 15.18 10.47 -10.85
CA TYR A 119 13.99 9.98 -10.16
C TYR A 119 12.71 10.18 -11.00
N VAL A 120 12.56 11.34 -11.65
CA VAL A 120 11.46 11.59 -12.59
C VAL A 120 11.46 10.57 -13.72
N SER A 121 12.63 10.21 -14.27
CA SER A 121 12.75 9.15 -15.29
C SER A 121 12.26 7.79 -14.77
N CYS A 122 12.61 7.43 -13.53
CA CYS A 122 12.10 6.19 -12.90
C CYS A 122 10.56 6.20 -12.82
N LYS A 123 9.98 7.31 -12.36
CA LYS A 123 8.52 7.49 -12.26
C LYS A 123 7.84 7.42 -13.62
N THR A 124 8.42 8.05 -14.65
CA THR A 124 7.89 8.00 -16.02
C THR A 124 7.93 6.58 -16.58
N ALA A 125 9.03 5.85 -16.42
CA ALA A 125 9.14 4.46 -16.88
C ALA A 125 8.10 3.55 -16.18
N ALA A 126 7.93 3.71 -14.87
CA ALA A 126 6.91 2.99 -14.10
C ALA A 126 5.49 3.30 -14.60
N THR A 127 5.17 4.59 -14.81
CA THR A 127 3.87 5.04 -15.31
C THR A 127 3.57 4.47 -16.70
N GLN A 128 4.57 4.42 -17.58
CA GLN A 128 4.46 3.81 -18.90
C GLN A 128 4.19 2.32 -18.79
N ALA A 129 4.95 1.59 -17.96
CA ALA A 129 4.75 0.16 -17.75
C ALA A 129 3.35 -0.16 -17.21
N ILE A 130 2.85 0.61 -16.23
CA ILE A 130 1.49 0.48 -15.69
C ILE A 130 0.44 0.73 -16.77
N THR A 131 0.60 1.80 -17.56
CA THR A 131 -0.32 2.14 -18.65
C THR A 131 -0.36 1.02 -19.72
N GLU A 132 0.79 0.44 -20.03
CA GLU A 132 0.87 -0.70 -20.95
C GLU A 132 0.21 -1.95 -20.39
N ALA A 133 0.43 -2.26 -19.11
CA ALA A 133 -0.21 -3.38 -18.43
C ALA A 133 -1.74 -3.25 -18.46
N GLN A 134 -2.26 -2.04 -18.24
CA GLN A 134 -3.70 -1.75 -18.34
C GLN A 134 -4.23 -1.98 -19.75
N ARG A 135 -3.50 -1.54 -20.80
CA ARG A 135 -3.89 -1.73 -22.20
C ARG A 135 -3.83 -3.19 -22.65
N LYS A 136 -2.85 -3.94 -22.15
CA LYS A 136 -2.59 -5.34 -22.50
C LYS A 136 -3.27 -6.33 -21.55
N LYS A 137 -4.20 -5.87 -20.70
CA LYS A 137 -4.86 -6.70 -19.69
C LYS A 137 -5.62 -7.86 -20.37
N THR A 138 -5.03 -9.05 -20.32
CA THR A 138 -5.62 -10.30 -20.80
C THR A 138 -6.28 -11.09 -19.68
N SER A 139 -5.72 -11.03 -18.47
CA SER A 139 -6.28 -11.60 -17.25
C SER A 139 -5.91 -10.73 -16.05
N THR A 140 -6.56 -10.98 -14.90
CA THR A 140 -6.18 -10.31 -13.65
C THR A 140 -4.77 -10.72 -13.22
N GLU A 141 -4.41 -12.00 -13.38
CA GLU A 141 -3.09 -12.52 -13.03
C GLU A 141 -1.97 -11.88 -13.87
N SER A 142 -2.15 -11.81 -15.20
CA SER A 142 -1.15 -11.18 -16.07
C SER A 142 -1.01 -9.68 -15.79
N TYR A 143 -2.11 -9.01 -15.48
CA TYR A 143 -2.09 -7.62 -15.04
C TYR A 143 -1.33 -7.43 -13.72
N LEU A 144 -1.61 -8.23 -12.69
CA LEU A 144 -0.92 -8.14 -11.40
C LEU A 144 0.57 -8.45 -11.52
N SER A 145 0.95 -9.42 -12.36
CA SER A 145 2.35 -9.73 -12.66
C SER A 145 3.09 -8.54 -13.30
N GLU A 146 2.44 -7.87 -14.25
CA GLU A 146 3.00 -6.69 -14.91
C GLU A 146 3.07 -5.47 -13.98
N MET A 147 2.08 -5.28 -13.12
CA MET A 147 2.11 -4.24 -12.07
C MET A 147 3.24 -4.48 -11.07
N CYS A 148 3.43 -5.74 -10.65
CA CYS A 148 4.53 -6.14 -9.78
C CYS A 148 5.88 -5.80 -10.43
N ARG A 149 6.08 -6.17 -11.69
CA ARG A 149 7.31 -5.85 -12.45
C ARG A 149 7.55 -4.34 -12.57
N ALA A 150 6.49 -3.55 -12.79
CA ALA A 150 6.60 -2.10 -12.88
C ALA A 150 7.04 -1.48 -11.54
N MET A 151 6.46 -1.93 -10.43
CA MET A 151 6.83 -1.48 -9.08
C MET A 151 8.25 -1.90 -8.71
N ASP A 152 8.64 -3.12 -9.02
CA ASP A 152 9.99 -3.64 -8.80
C ASP A 152 11.05 -2.80 -9.54
N GLY A 153 10.82 -2.56 -10.84
CA GLY A 153 11.69 -1.71 -11.65
C GLY A 153 11.77 -0.27 -11.14
N TYR A 154 10.64 0.28 -10.67
CA TYR A 154 10.61 1.61 -10.08
C TYR A 154 11.47 1.71 -8.82
N LEU A 155 11.35 0.76 -7.90
CA LEU A 155 12.08 0.75 -6.64
C LEU A 155 13.58 0.56 -6.87
N ARG A 156 14.00 -0.37 -7.74
CA ARG A 156 15.43 -0.52 -8.10
C ARG A 156 16.01 0.75 -8.73
N CYS A 157 15.23 1.43 -9.57
CA CYS A 157 15.66 2.66 -10.23
C CYS A 157 15.77 3.84 -9.26
N SER A 158 14.81 3.99 -8.35
CA SER A 158 14.73 5.12 -7.42
C SER A 158 15.61 4.96 -6.18
N HIS A 159 15.90 3.72 -5.76
CA HIS A 159 16.75 3.40 -4.60
C HIS A 159 18.06 4.20 -4.55
N PRO A 160 18.95 4.15 -5.56
CA PRO A 160 20.22 4.87 -5.50
C PRO A 160 20.02 6.39 -5.39
N VAL A 161 18.99 6.94 -6.04
CA VAL A 161 18.71 8.39 -5.99
C VAL A 161 18.26 8.81 -4.60
N ILE A 162 17.37 8.04 -3.97
CA ILE A 162 16.89 8.33 -2.61
C ILE A 162 18.02 8.18 -1.60
N VAL A 163 18.83 7.12 -1.68
CA VAL A 163 19.93 6.91 -0.73
C VAL A 163 21.02 7.98 -0.87
N GLU A 164 21.38 8.36 -2.09
CA GLU A 164 22.38 9.42 -2.33
C GLU A 164 21.91 10.77 -1.78
N LYS A 165 20.63 11.09 -1.92
CA LYS A 165 20.08 12.42 -1.57
C LYS A 165 19.57 12.52 -0.14
N CYS A 166 18.90 11.47 0.34
CA CYS A 166 18.17 11.46 1.62
C CYS A 166 18.72 10.45 2.64
N GLY A 167 19.64 9.59 2.23
CA GLY A 167 20.27 8.59 3.09
C GLY A 167 19.48 7.29 3.21
N SER A 168 20.13 6.28 3.79
CA SER A 168 19.57 4.93 3.96
C SER A 168 18.34 4.87 4.88
N GLU A 169 18.27 5.76 5.88
CA GLU A 169 17.12 5.85 6.79
C GLU A 169 15.84 6.29 6.05
N ALA A 170 15.98 7.18 5.05
CA ALA A 170 14.86 7.57 4.19
C ALA A 170 14.40 6.40 3.31
N TRP A 171 15.34 5.59 2.81
CA TRP A 171 15.01 4.38 2.07
C TRP A 171 14.33 3.32 2.93
N GLN A 172 14.71 3.19 4.21
CA GLN A 172 14.04 2.29 5.16
C GLN A 172 12.55 2.65 5.33
N LEU A 173 12.21 3.94 5.31
CA LEU A 173 10.83 4.40 5.31
C LEU A 173 10.09 3.95 4.05
N VAL A 174 10.65 4.25 2.86
CA VAL A 174 10.04 3.89 1.56
C VAL A 174 9.84 2.38 1.46
N SER A 175 10.86 1.59 1.82
CA SER A 175 10.79 0.13 1.75
C SER A 175 9.78 -0.48 2.71
N THR A 176 9.66 0.06 3.93
CA THR A 176 8.66 -0.41 4.91
C THR A 176 7.24 -0.16 4.40
N VAL A 177 6.92 1.09 4.02
CA VAL A 177 5.58 1.44 3.52
C VAL A 177 5.23 0.64 2.27
N THR A 178 6.19 0.51 1.35
CA THR A 178 5.96 -0.23 0.08
C THR A 178 5.72 -1.72 0.36
N ARG A 179 6.53 -2.35 1.23
CA ARG A 179 6.34 -3.74 1.60
C ARG A 179 4.97 -3.98 2.22
N ASP A 180 4.58 -3.15 3.18
CA ASP A 180 3.33 -3.33 3.91
C ASP A 180 2.14 -3.15 2.96
N SER A 181 2.16 -2.12 2.11
CA SER A 181 1.12 -1.86 1.09
C SER A 181 0.99 -2.96 0.05
N LEU A 182 2.12 -3.43 -0.49
CA LEU A 182 2.14 -4.50 -1.50
C LEU A 182 1.78 -5.86 -0.91
N GLY A 183 2.14 -6.12 0.35
CA GLY A 183 1.75 -7.34 1.06
C GLY A 183 0.24 -7.54 1.15
N VAL A 184 -0.54 -6.45 1.18
CA VAL A 184 -2.01 -6.51 1.17
C VAL A 184 -2.58 -6.51 -0.26
N THR A 185 -2.04 -5.67 -1.15
CA THR A 185 -2.66 -5.44 -2.48
C THR A 185 -2.16 -6.36 -3.57
N MET A 186 -0.94 -6.90 -3.43
CA MET A 186 -0.24 -7.78 -4.38
C MET A 186 0.61 -8.81 -3.62
N PRO A 187 0.00 -9.71 -2.82
CA PRO A 187 0.72 -10.60 -1.89
C PRO A 187 1.70 -11.56 -2.57
N ASP A 188 1.48 -11.90 -3.84
CA ASP A 188 2.35 -12.80 -4.62
C ASP A 188 3.54 -12.08 -5.29
N CYS A 189 3.66 -10.76 -5.09
CA CYS A 189 4.73 -9.96 -5.68
C CYS A 189 5.99 -10.02 -4.80
N ASP A 190 7.03 -10.75 -5.25
CA ASP A 190 8.33 -10.76 -4.58
C ASP A 190 9.11 -9.48 -4.87
N MET A 191 9.15 -8.60 -3.87
CA MET A 191 9.86 -7.33 -3.91
C MET A 191 11.15 -7.34 -3.10
N HIS A 192 11.57 -8.49 -2.55
CA HIS A 192 12.68 -8.57 -1.60
C HIS A 192 13.96 -7.95 -2.18
N HIS A 193 14.30 -8.28 -3.42
CA HIS A 193 15.50 -7.77 -4.09
C HIS A 193 15.46 -6.27 -4.41
N ALA A 194 14.28 -5.67 -4.51
CA ALA A 194 14.15 -4.24 -4.77
C ALA A 194 14.15 -3.42 -3.48
N LEU A 195 13.89 -4.03 -2.33
CA LEU A 195 13.69 -3.36 -1.05
C LEU A 195 14.89 -3.47 -0.08
N ILE A 196 15.93 -4.21 -0.45
CA ILE A 196 17.19 -4.34 0.30
C ILE A 196 18.22 -3.32 -0.19
#